data_AF-A0A518B269-F1
#
_entry.id   AF-A0A518B269-F1
#
_cell.length_a   1.000
_cell.length_b   1.000
_cell.length_c   1.000
_cell.angle_alpha   90.00
_cell.angle_beta   90.00
_cell.angle_gamma   90.00
#
_symmetry.space_group_name_H-M   'P 1'
#
loop_
_entity.id
_entity.type
_entity.pdbx_description
1 polymer ?
#
loop_
_entity_poly.entity_id
_entity_poly.type
_entity_poly.pdbx_seq_one_letter_code
_entity_poly.pdbx_strand_id
1 'polypeptide(L)'
;MVDDEEKKRLIEEYQRDWNTAESQVNSTNSALRMWNRVLTVEERQSLGGDIKKLDRHYDNGGTARIYMQLRNCSYTRAVLELARDLELLSERTANEMLHIAGESEDGRSTSPKSRPVWDRERGQLLFGGQLVRRVSIKEPPTNIELILNSFDEEGWPGQIDDPLPAGPNRKRLEDTIRSLNRGLRFGGGPPTIRFHLQGSGTAISWKPLNSGWSSGPVR
;
A
#
# COMPACT_ATOMS: atom_id res chain seq x y z
N MET A 1 -8.80 -32.09 -14.28
CA MET A 1 -10.05 -31.42 -13.90
C MET A 1 -10.18 -31.67 -12.42
N VAL A 2 -9.80 -30.69 -11.58
CA VAL A 2 -9.97 -30.83 -10.12
C VAL A 2 -11.46 -30.96 -9.87
N ASP A 3 -11.84 -31.94 -9.07
CA ASP A 3 -13.24 -32.25 -8.77
C ASP A 3 -13.90 -31.04 -8.08
N ASP A 4 -15.10 -30.67 -8.49
CA ASP A 4 -15.81 -29.51 -7.94
C ASP A 4 -16.07 -29.69 -6.43
N GLU A 5 -16.15 -30.95 -5.95
CA GLU A 5 -16.18 -31.26 -4.52
C GLU A 5 -14.87 -30.92 -3.78
N GLU A 6 -13.72 -31.20 -4.39
CA GLU A 6 -12.40 -30.95 -3.80
C GLU A 6 -12.16 -29.45 -3.65
N LYS A 7 -12.51 -28.68 -4.70
CA LYS A 7 -12.45 -27.22 -4.65
C LYS A 7 -13.35 -26.63 -3.57
N LYS A 8 -14.55 -27.18 -3.38
CA LYS A 8 -15.47 -26.73 -2.33
C LYS A 8 -14.92 -27.00 -0.93
N ARG A 9 -14.37 -28.20 -0.69
CA ARG A 9 -13.74 -28.55 0.60
C ARG A 9 -12.58 -27.62 0.95
N LEU A 10 -11.73 -27.32 -0.03
CA LEU A 10 -10.60 -26.39 0.16
C LEU A 10 -11.06 -24.97 0.53
N ILE A 11 -12.16 -24.49 -0.07
CA ILE A 11 -12.72 -23.16 0.26
C ILE A 11 -13.29 -23.15 1.69
N GLU A 12 -13.99 -24.20 2.09
CA GLU A 12 -14.57 -24.30 3.44
C GLU A 12 -13.48 -24.42 4.53
N GLU A 13 -12.42 -25.18 4.26
CA GLU A 13 -11.24 -25.30 5.13
C GLU A 13 -10.51 -23.95 5.25
N TYR A 14 -10.25 -23.29 4.11
CA TYR A 14 -9.67 -21.95 4.08
C TYR A 14 -10.48 -20.95 4.92
N GLN A 15 -11.80 -20.93 4.79
CA GLN A 15 -12.66 -20.01 5.54
C GLN A 15 -12.62 -20.27 7.05
N ARG A 16 -12.57 -21.54 7.46
CA ARG A 16 -12.50 -21.91 8.89
C ARG A 16 -11.17 -21.46 9.51
N ASP A 17 -10.08 -21.75 8.84
CA ASP A 17 -8.75 -21.43 9.31
C ASP A 17 -8.52 -19.91 9.28
N TRP A 18 -9.05 -19.22 8.26
CA TRP A 18 -9.04 -17.75 8.18
C TRP A 18 -9.75 -17.13 9.39
N ASN A 19 -10.99 -17.53 9.66
CA ASN A 19 -11.77 -16.99 10.78
C ASN A 19 -11.08 -17.22 12.12
N THR A 20 -10.46 -18.40 12.29
CA THR A 20 -9.70 -18.74 13.49
C THR A 20 -8.46 -17.85 13.64
N ALA A 21 -7.67 -17.71 12.57
CA ALA A 21 -6.48 -16.87 12.57
C ALA A 21 -6.81 -15.41 12.82
N GLU A 22 -7.82 -14.86 12.12
CA GLU A 22 -8.26 -13.47 12.28
C GLU A 22 -8.73 -13.19 13.72
N SER A 23 -9.53 -14.08 14.30
CA SER A 23 -10.00 -13.95 15.69
C SER A 23 -8.85 -13.98 16.69
N GLN A 24 -7.92 -14.92 16.54
CA GLN A 24 -6.79 -15.06 17.46
C GLN A 24 -5.79 -13.90 17.32
N VAL A 25 -5.47 -13.46 16.10
CA VAL A 25 -4.57 -12.34 15.84
C VAL A 25 -5.11 -11.04 16.46
N ASN A 26 -6.42 -10.81 16.41
CA ASN A 26 -7.04 -9.62 16.97
C ASN A 26 -7.37 -9.74 18.48
N SER A 27 -6.84 -10.75 19.17
CA SER A 27 -6.93 -10.85 20.63
C SER A 27 -5.90 -9.96 21.33
N THR A 28 -6.24 -9.45 22.52
CA THR A 28 -5.34 -8.64 23.35
C THR A 28 -4.01 -9.35 23.65
N ASN A 29 -4.04 -10.68 23.78
CA ASN A 29 -2.83 -11.49 23.98
C ASN A 29 -1.91 -11.43 22.75
N SER A 30 -2.48 -11.58 21.56
CA SER A 30 -1.72 -11.42 20.30
C SER A 30 -1.15 -10.01 20.15
N ALA A 31 -1.84 -8.97 20.62
CA ALA A 31 -1.33 -7.61 20.66
C ALA A 31 -0.05 -7.49 21.52
N LEU A 32 -0.09 -8.07 22.73
CA LEU A 32 1.06 -8.14 23.64
C LEU A 32 2.22 -8.95 23.03
N ARG A 33 1.91 -10.09 22.40
CA ARG A 33 2.93 -10.94 21.76
C ARG A 33 3.54 -10.25 20.54
N MET A 34 2.73 -9.61 19.70
CA MET A 34 3.20 -8.82 18.57
C MET A 34 4.14 -7.71 19.05
N TRP A 35 3.70 -6.94 20.04
CA TRP A 35 4.50 -5.85 20.61
C TRP A 35 5.86 -6.34 21.09
N ASN A 36 5.91 -7.45 21.81
CA ASN A 36 7.15 -7.91 22.45
C ASN A 36 8.06 -8.73 21.51
N ARG A 37 7.51 -9.53 20.61
CA ARG A 37 8.25 -10.51 19.80
C ARG A 37 8.42 -10.11 18.34
N VAL A 38 7.46 -9.39 17.77
CA VAL A 38 7.38 -9.16 16.32
C VAL A 38 7.83 -7.74 15.95
N LEU A 39 7.42 -6.72 16.72
CA LEU A 39 7.75 -5.34 16.42
C LEU A 39 9.19 -5.00 16.80
N THR A 40 9.90 -4.27 15.93
CA THR A 40 11.21 -3.69 16.25
C THR A 40 11.09 -2.53 17.23
N VAL A 41 12.24 -2.06 17.76
CA VAL A 41 12.26 -0.92 18.69
C VAL A 41 11.74 0.35 18.02
N GLU A 42 12.11 0.57 16.76
CA GLU A 42 11.70 1.73 15.96
C GLU A 42 10.18 1.72 15.70
N GLU A 43 9.62 0.54 15.40
CA GLU A 43 8.18 0.38 15.20
C GLU A 43 7.41 0.66 16.49
N ARG A 44 7.87 0.14 17.63
CA ARG A 44 7.29 0.44 18.95
C ARG A 44 7.34 1.95 19.24
N GLN A 45 8.45 2.61 18.90
CA GLN A 45 8.58 4.06 19.06
C GLN A 45 7.58 4.83 18.18
N SER A 46 7.39 4.42 16.91
CA SER A 46 6.40 5.03 16.01
C SER A 46 4.96 4.91 16.51
N LEU A 47 4.67 3.86 17.30
CA LEU A 47 3.39 3.65 18.00
C LEU A 47 3.34 4.32 19.38
N GLY A 48 4.28 5.23 19.68
CA GLY A 48 4.30 6.03 20.91
C GLY A 48 5.15 5.45 22.05
N GLY A 49 5.89 4.36 21.80
CA GLY A 49 6.91 3.79 22.68
C GLY A 49 6.41 3.04 23.91
N ASP A 50 5.09 3.02 24.14
CA ASP A 50 4.47 2.35 25.29
C ASP A 50 3.26 1.56 24.81
N ILE A 51 3.19 0.29 25.23
CA ILE A 51 2.10 -0.62 24.91
C ILE A 51 0.74 -0.10 25.39
N LYS A 52 0.68 0.70 26.46
CA LYS A 52 -0.56 1.33 26.92
C LYS A 52 -1.12 2.36 25.92
N LYS A 53 -0.29 2.85 25.00
CA LYS A 53 -0.74 3.73 23.91
C LYS A 53 -1.26 2.94 22.72
N LEU A 54 -1.05 1.61 22.69
CA LEU A 54 -1.59 0.73 21.65
C LEU A 54 -3.11 0.71 21.66
N ASP A 55 -3.75 0.89 22.82
CA ASP A 55 -5.22 0.93 22.97
C ASP A 55 -5.87 1.93 22.02
N ARG A 56 -5.25 3.11 21.83
CA ARG A 56 -5.74 4.14 20.89
C ARG A 56 -5.73 3.70 19.43
N HIS A 57 -4.87 2.75 19.07
CA HIS A 57 -4.82 2.15 17.74
C HIS A 57 -5.69 0.90 17.63
N TYR A 58 -5.93 0.23 18.76
CA TYR A 58 -6.67 -1.03 18.86
C TYR A 58 -8.14 -0.88 18.49
N ASP A 59 -8.77 0.22 18.91
CA ASP A 59 -10.19 0.52 18.64
C ASP A 59 -10.54 0.63 17.15
N ASN A 60 -9.54 0.82 16.28
CA ASN A 60 -9.73 1.01 14.84
C ASN A 60 -9.55 -0.26 13.98
N GLY A 61 -9.48 -1.44 14.58
CA GLY A 61 -9.46 -2.72 13.83
C GLY A 61 -8.39 -3.72 14.28
N GLY A 62 -7.95 -3.65 15.54
CA GLY A 62 -7.15 -4.68 16.18
C GLY A 62 -5.69 -4.78 15.72
N THR A 63 -5.01 -5.80 16.23
CA THR A 63 -3.58 -6.07 16.03
C THR A 63 -3.20 -6.17 14.56
N ALA A 64 -4.01 -6.85 13.75
CA ALA A 64 -3.74 -7.04 12.32
C ALA A 64 -3.66 -5.71 11.56
N ARG A 65 -4.49 -4.73 11.93
CA ARG A 65 -4.50 -3.42 11.25
C ARG A 65 -3.27 -2.59 11.60
N ILE A 66 -2.79 -2.69 12.84
CA ILE A 66 -1.52 -2.06 13.26
C ILE A 66 -0.37 -2.67 12.44
N TYR A 67 -0.32 -3.99 12.36
CA TYR A 67 0.70 -4.70 11.57
C TYR A 67 0.64 -4.33 10.09
N MET A 68 -0.57 -4.26 9.52
CA MET A 68 -0.82 -3.83 8.14
C MET A 68 -0.25 -2.44 7.85
N GLN A 69 -0.43 -1.49 8.77
CA GLN A 69 0.08 -0.12 8.62
C GLN A 69 1.60 -0.06 8.69
N LEU A 70 2.21 -0.80 9.62
CA LEU A 70 3.66 -0.83 9.80
C LEU A 70 4.39 -1.48 8.61
N ARG A 71 3.84 -2.59 8.10
CA ARG A 71 4.42 -3.34 6.98
C ARG A 71 3.95 -2.88 5.61
N ASN A 72 3.00 -1.95 5.55
CA ASN A 72 2.38 -1.47 4.32
C ASN A 72 1.92 -2.63 3.41
N CYS A 73 1.18 -3.57 3.99
CA CYS A 73 0.67 -4.76 3.30
C CYS A 73 -0.86 -4.78 3.24
N SER A 74 -1.43 -5.81 2.62
CA SER A 74 -2.88 -6.03 2.66
C SER A 74 -3.33 -6.50 4.04
N TYR A 75 -4.64 -6.40 4.32
CA TYR A 75 -5.17 -6.89 5.60
C TYR A 75 -5.02 -8.41 5.70
N THR A 76 -5.31 -9.12 4.61
CA THR A 76 -5.12 -10.56 4.47
C THR A 76 -3.70 -10.98 4.78
N ARG A 77 -2.71 -10.31 4.17
CA ARG A 77 -1.30 -10.58 4.45
C ARG A 77 -0.94 -10.28 5.90
N ALA A 78 -1.42 -9.17 6.44
CA ALA A 78 -1.16 -8.80 7.82
C ALA A 78 -1.69 -9.85 8.81
N VAL A 79 -2.88 -10.40 8.59
CA VAL A 79 -3.45 -11.47 9.43
C VAL A 79 -2.60 -12.74 9.31
N LEU A 80 -2.29 -13.19 8.10
CA LEU A 80 -1.61 -14.47 7.88
C LEU A 80 -0.12 -14.44 8.30
N GLU A 81 0.61 -13.37 7.97
CA GLU A 81 1.98 -13.19 8.44
C GLU A 81 2.05 -13.07 9.96
N LEU A 82 1.14 -12.30 10.55
CA LEU A 82 1.14 -12.16 12.01
C LEU A 82 0.71 -13.46 12.70
N ALA A 83 -0.23 -14.21 12.13
CA ALA A 83 -0.58 -15.54 12.64
C ALA A 83 0.61 -16.50 12.58
N ARG A 84 1.39 -16.48 11.50
CA ARG A 84 2.63 -17.26 11.38
C ARG A 84 3.68 -16.81 12.40
N ASP A 85 3.95 -15.52 12.50
CA ASP A 85 5.00 -14.97 13.38
C ASP A 85 4.65 -15.13 14.87
N LEU A 86 3.35 -15.24 15.18
CA LEU A 86 2.83 -15.58 16.50
C LEU A 86 2.64 -17.09 16.71
N GLU A 87 3.09 -17.94 15.78
CA GLU A 87 3.00 -19.40 15.83
C GLU A 87 1.55 -19.90 16.01
N LEU A 88 0.57 -19.14 15.53
CA LEU A 88 -0.85 -19.50 15.51
C LEU A 88 -1.22 -20.33 14.27
N LEU A 89 -0.47 -20.13 13.19
CA LEU A 89 -0.50 -20.95 11.98
C LEU A 89 0.91 -21.46 11.66
N SER A 90 0.96 -22.63 11.02
CA SER A 90 2.21 -23.12 10.46
C SER A 90 2.64 -22.25 9.27
N GLU A 91 3.95 -22.19 9.01
CA GLU A 91 4.49 -21.49 7.84
C GLU A 91 3.87 -22.00 6.53
N ARG A 92 3.72 -23.32 6.40
CA ARG A 92 3.07 -23.95 5.25
C ARG A 92 1.64 -23.46 5.06
N THR A 93 0.83 -23.51 6.13
CA THR A 93 -0.58 -23.10 6.08
C THR A 93 -0.70 -21.61 5.74
N ALA A 94 0.12 -20.76 6.35
CA ALA A 94 0.11 -19.33 6.06
C ALA A 94 0.47 -19.03 4.60
N ASN A 95 1.51 -19.68 4.04
CA ASN A 95 1.91 -19.49 2.65
C ASN A 95 0.86 -20.02 1.66
N GLU A 96 0.26 -21.17 1.96
CA GLU A 96 -0.84 -21.74 1.16
C GLU A 96 -2.06 -20.80 1.14
N MET A 97 -2.43 -20.24 2.30
CA MET A 97 -3.51 -19.26 2.40
C MET A 97 -3.21 -17.95 1.67
N LEU A 98 -1.97 -17.46 1.75
CA LEU A 98 -1.53 -16.30 0.97
C LEU A 98 -1.70 -16.59 -0.54
N HIS A 99 -1.27 -17.77 -1.00
CA HIS A 99 -1.43 -18.17 -2.39
C HIS A 99 -2.90 -18.22 -2.83
N ILE A 100 -3.78 -18.84 -2.03
CA ILE A 100 -5.23 -18.89 -2.29
C ILE A 100 -5.83 -17.47 -2.33
N ALA A 101 -5.33 -16.56 -1.50
CA ALA A 101 -5.74 -15.15 -1.50
C ALA A 101 -5.13 -14.31 -2.65
N GLY A 102 -4.28 -14.89 -3.50
CA GLY A 102 -3.59 -14.18 -4.58
C GLY A 102 -2.43 -13.29 -4.10
N GLU A 103 -1.89 -13.56 -2.91
CA GLU A 103 -0.76 -12.86 -2.29
C GLU A 103 0.55 -13.64 -2.57
N SER A 104 1.52 -13.04 -3.28
CA SER A 104 2.80 -13.69 -3.62
C SER A 104 3.85 -13.67 -2.48
N GLU A 105 4.70 -14.71 -2.39
CA GLU A 105 5.72 -14.91 -1.33
C GLU A 105 6.83 -13.82 -1.28
N ASP A 106 7.06 -13.05 -2.34
CA ASP A 106 8.14 -12.06 -2.44
C ASP A 106 8.06 -10.87 -1.45
N GLY A 107 7.18 -10.91 -0.43
CA GLY A 107 7.01 -9.83 0.57
C GLY A 107 6.42 -8.53 -0.01
N ARG A 108 6.47 -8.37 -1.33
CA ARG A 108 5.73 -7.37 -2.09
C ARG A 108 4.33 -7.92 -2.28
N SER A 109 3.40 -7.39 -1.51
CA SER A 109 1.99 -7.37 -1.90
C SER A 109 1.89 -7.00 -3.38
N THR A 110 1.57 -7.98 -4.23
CA THR A 110 1.07 -7.74 -5.58
C THR A 110 -0.35 -7.18 -5.53
N SER A 111 -0.96 -7.10 -4.35
CA SER A 111 -2.26 -6.46 -4.12
C SER A 111 -2.14 -4.95 -3.79
N PRO A 112 -3.16 -4.14 -4.13
CA PRO A 112 -3.04 -2.77 -4.68
C PRO A 112 -2.71 -1.63 -3.70
N LYS A 113 -2.45 -1.90 -2.42
CA LYS A 113 -2.41 -0.84 -1.38
C LYS A 113 -1.13 0.01 -1.36
N SER A 114 -0.11 -0.39 -2.11
CA SER A 114 1.12 0.39 -2.30
C SER A 114 1.12 1.17 -3.62
N ARG A 115 0.05 1.09 -4.42
CA ARG A 115 -0.06 1.82 -5.68
C ARG A 115 -0.99 3.01 -5.48
N PRO A 116 -0.73 4.13 -6.18
CA PRO A 116 -1.71 5.20 -6.23
C PRO A 116 -3.01 4.69 -6.85
N VAL A 117 -4.12 5.32 -6.48
CA VAL A 117 -5.45 5.04 -7.03
C VAL A 117 -5.97 6.34 -7.63
N TRP A 118 -6.30 6.33 -8.92
CA TRP A 118 -6.85 7.49 -9.61
C TRP A 118 -8.35 7.31 -9.82
N ASP A 119 -9.15 8.05 -9.04
CA ASP A 119 -10.60 8.15 -9.22
C ASP A 119 -10.85 9.31 -10.19
N ARG A 120 -10.92 8.97 -11.49
CA ARG A 120 -11.14 9.94 -12.57
C ARG A 120 -12.48 10.67 -12.41
N GLU A 121 -13.55 9.98 -12.05
CA GLU A 121 -14.88 10.57 -11.91
C GLU A 121 -14.90 11.69 -10.85
N ARG A 122 -14.19 11.47 -9.74
CA ARG A 122 -14.09 12.46 -8.66
C ARG A 122 -12.91 13.41 -8.79
N GLY A 123 -12.02 13.16 -9.75
CA GLY A 123 -10.77 13.90 -9.91
C GLY A 123 -9.83 13.75 -8.71
N GLN A 124 -9.73 12.55 -8.14
CA GLN A 124 -8.99 12.29 -6.90
C GLN A 124 -7.86 11.29 -7.11
N LEU A 125 -6.65 11.69 -6.75
CA LEU A 125 -5.52 10.77 -6.63
C LEU A 125 -5.32 10.41 -5.16
N LEU A 126 -5.41 9.13 -4.85
CA LEU A 126 -5.19 8.58 -3.52
C LEU A 126 -3.89 7.77 -3.47
N PHE A 127 -3.27 7.70 -2.31
CA PHE A 127 -2.14 6.82 -2.05
C PHE A 127 -2.23 6.28 -0.62
N GLY A 128 -2.14 4.96 -0.43
CA GLY A 128 -2.37 4.34 0.89
C GLY A 128 -3.75 4.66 1.48
N GLY A 129 -4.76 4.89 0.62
CA GLY A 129 -6.11 5.31 1.02
C GLY A 129 -6.25 6.78 1.42
N GLN A 130 -5.18 7.58 1.37
CA GLN A 130 -5.23 9.02 1.66
C GLN A 130 -5.31 9.83 0.36
N LEU A 131 -6.18 10.84 0.33
CA LEU A 131 -6.25 11.78 -0.78
C LEU A 131 -4.96 12.63 -0.82
N VAL A 132 -4.15 12.44 -1.86
CA VAL A 132 -2.87 13.18 -2.02
C VAL A 132 -3.00 14.36 -2.98
N ARG A 133 -3.95 14.32 -3.91
CA ARG A 133 -4.19 15.41 -4.86
C ARG A 133 -5.61 15.39 -5.43
N ARG A 134 -6.19 16.59 -5.61
CA ARG A 134 -7.35 16.80 -6.47
C ARG A 134 -6.91 17.35 -7.82
N VAL A 135 -7.50 16.85 -8.89
CA VAL A 135 -7.26 17.28 -10.27
C VAL A 135 -8.60 17.66 -10.88
N SER A 136 -8.66 18.85 -11.47
CA SER A 136 -9.83 19.29 -12.21
C SER A 136 -9.93 18.52 -13.52
N ILE A 137 -11.00 17.74 -13.66
CA ILE A 137 -11.34 17.02 -14.89
C ILE A 137 -11.85 18.03 -15.93
N LYS A 138 -11.33 17.97 -17.15
CA LYS A 138 -11.67 18.91 -18.24
C LYS A 138 -11.87 18.20 -19.56
N GLU A 139 -12.60 18.84 -20.46
CA GLU A 139 -12.68 18.47 -21.87
C GLU A 139 -12.15 19.62 -22.74
N PRO A 140 -10.99 19.46 -23.42
CA PRO A 140 -10.14 18.27 -23.44
C PRO A 140 -9.36 18.03 -22.12
N PRO A 141 -8.92 16.77 -21.85
CA PRO A 141 -8.15 16.43 -20.66
C PRO A 141 -6.88 17.26 -20.49
N THR A 142 -6.54 17.58 -19.24
CA THR A 142 -5.27 18.27 -18.95
C THR A 142 -4.08 17.30 -19.04
N ASN A 143 -2.86 17.82 -19.25
CA ASN A 143 -1.65 16.99 -19.25
C ASN A 143 -1.48 16.15 -17.96
N ILE A 144 -1.92 16.67 -16.80
CA ILE A 144 -1.89 15.91 -15.55
C ILE A 144 -2.92 14.78 -15.58
N GLU A 145 -4.13 15.06 -16.04
CA GLU A 145 -5.17 14.04 -16.22
C GLU A 145 -4.70 12.93 -17.17
N LEU A 146 -4.06 13.28 -18.29
CA LEU A 146 -3.51 12.31 -19.24
C LEU A 146 -2.45 11.40 -18.61
N ILE A 147 -1.52 11.97 -17.83
CA ILE A 147 -0.51 11.18 -17.12
C ILE A 147 -1.18 10.22 -16.13
N LEU A 148 -2.16 10.69 -15.35
CA LEU A 148 -2.83 9.85 -14.36
C LEU A 148 -3.71 8.78 -14.99
N ASN A 149 -4.43 9.10 -16.07
CA ASN A 149 -5.19 8.12 -16.85
C ASN A 149 -4.27 7.03 -17.40
N SER A 150 -3.10 7.40 -17.95
CA SER A 150 -2.16 6.42 -18.51
C SER A 150 -1.61 5.48 -17.44
N PHE A 151 -1.22 6.02 -16.27
CA PHE A 151 -0.81 5.17 -15.15
C PHE A 151 -1.95 4.25 -14.69
N ASP A 152 -3.19 4.73 -14.65
CA ASP A 152 -4.35 3.94 -14.21
C ASP A 152 -4.70 2.82 -15.21
N GLU A 153 -4.76 3.16 -16.50
CA GLU A 153 -5.00 2.23 -17.61
C GLU A 153 -3.95 1.10 -17.67
N GLU A 154 -2.69 1.42 -17.34
CA GLU A 154 -1.59 0.45 -17.29
C GLU A 154 -1.44 -0.27 -15.93
N GLY A 155 -2.29 0.04 -14.94
CA GLY A 155 -2.27 -0.62 -13.63
C GLY A 155 -1.13 -0.18 -12.69
N TRP A 156 -0.70 1.07 -12.84
CA TRP A 156 0.34 1.76 -12.08
C TRP A 156 1.72 1.07 -12.13
N PRO A 157 2.30 0.85 -13.33
CA PRO A 157 3.65 0.32 -13.46
C PRO A 157 4.67 1.30 -12.85
N GLY A 158 5.89 0.82 -12.57
CA GLY A 158 6.96 1.69 -12.05
C GLY A 158 7.35 2.84 -13.00
N GLN A 159 7.02 2.71 -14.28
CA GLN A 159 7.27 3.68 -15.34
C GLN A 159 6.25 3.50 -16.48
N ILE A 160 5.86 4.61 -17.12
CA ILE A 160 5.12 4.67 -18.39
C ILE A 160 5.89 5.55 -19.40
N ASP A 161 5.58 5.41 -20.69
CA ASP A 161 6.06 6.33 -21.73
C ASP A 161 5.33 7.69 -21.67
N ASP A 162 5.84 8.73 -22.35
CA ASP A 162 5.23 10.07 -22.41
C ASP A 162 3.84 10.01 -23.08
N PRO A 163 2.74 10.21 -22.32
CA PRO A 163 1.39 10.13 -22.87
C PRO A 163 0.90 11.46 -23.45
N LEU A 164 1.73 12.51 -23.45
CA LEU A 164 1.30 13.84 -23.85
C LEU A 164 1.18 13.96 -25.38
N PRO A 165 0.10 14.57 -25.90
CA PRO A 165 -0.10 14.73 -27.34
C PRO A 165 0.97 15.64 -27.94
N ALA A 166 1.31 15.48 -29.22
CA ALA A 166 2.39 16.20 -29.94
C ALA A 166 3.84 15.70 -29.69
N GLY A 167 4.00 14.49 -29.16
CA GLY A 167 5.30 13.81 -29.11
C GLY A 167 6.24 14.30 -28.00
N PRO A 168 7.46 13.73 -27.92
CA PRO A 168 8.37 13.94 -26.81
C PRO A 168 8.85 15.40 -26.76
N ASN A 169 8.29 16.16 -25.81
CA ASN A 169 8.72 17.51 -25.48
C ASN A 169 9.15 17.55 -24.01
N ARG A 170 10.45 17.35 -23.80
CA ARG A 170 11.07 17.27 -22.48
C ARG A 170 10.66 18.41 -21.55
N LYS A 171 10.71 19.67 -22.04
CA LYS A 171 10.42 20.84 -21.22
C LYS A 171 8.96 20.86 -20.77
N ARG A 172 8.03 20.59 -21.68
CA ARG A 172 6.59 20.51 -21.37
C ARG A 172 6.30 19.39 -20.38
N LEU A 173 6.91 18.21 -20.58
CA LEU A 173 6.72 17.08 -19.69
C LEU A 173 7.30 17.37 -18.30
N GLU A 174 8.49 17.97 -18.23
CA GLU A 174 9.12 18.40 -16.98
C GLU A 174 8.25 19.42 -16.22
N ASP A 175 7.73 20.43 -16.92
CA ASP A 175 6.83 21.43 -16.31
C ASP A 175 5.53 20.79 -15.80
N THR A 176 5.01 19.80 -16.54
CA THR A 176 3.83 19.02 -16.14
C THR A 176 4.12 18.20 -14.88
N ILE A 177 5.23 17.46 -14.84
CA ILE A 177 5.65 16.67 -13.66
C ILE A 177 5.91 17.60 -12.46
N ARG A 178 6.53 18.77 -12.67
CA ARG A 178 6.76 19.75 -11.61
C ARG A 178 5.43 20.27 -11.06
N SER A 179 4.45 20.53 -11.92
CA SER A 179 3.09 20.90 -11.52
C SER A 179 2.39 19.75 -10.78
N LEU A 180 2.50 18.51 -11.28
CA LEU A 180 1.98 17.30 -10.66
C LEU A 180 2.54 17.11 -9.24
N ASN A 181 3.85 17.21 -9.06
CA ASN A 181 4.48 17.03 -7.76
C ASN A 181 4.11 18.13 -6.76
N ARG A 182 3.92 19.38 -7.21
CA ARG A 182 3.59 20.51 -6.33
C ARG A 182 2.23 20.35 -5.65
N GLY A 183 1.29 19.69 -6.31
CA GLY A 183 -0.07 19.46 -5.80
C GLY A 183 -0.26 18.15 -5.03
N LEU A 184 0.79 17.36 -4.77
CA LEU A 184 0.71 16.10 -4.00
C LEU A 184 0.67 16.31 -2.47
N ARG A 185 0.46 17.54 -2.01
CA ARG A 185 0.46 17.94 -0.59
C ARG A 185 -0.95 18.27 -0.10
N PHE A 186 -1.94 17.48 -0.51
CA PHE A 186 -3.31 17.71 -0.07
C PHE A 186 -3.42 17.54 1.45
N GLY A 187 -4.11 18.47 2.13
CA GLY A 187 -4.22 18.47 3.59
C GLY A 187 -3.02 19.05 4.36
N GLY A 188 -2.04 19.65 3.68
CA GLY A 188 -0.91 20.35 4.32
C GLY A 188 0.22 19.45 4.85
N GLY A 189 0.09 18.13 4.71
CA GLY A 189 1.14 17.16 5.05
C GLY A 189 2.32 17.12 4.07
N PRO A 190 3.41 16.41 4.42
CA PRO A 190 4.48 16.12 3.48
C PRO A 190 3.97 15.24 2.32
N PRO A 191 4.54 15.35 1.11
CA PRO A 191 4.16 14.49 -0.01
C PRO A 191 4.53 13.04 0.29
N THR A 192 3.63 12.11 -0.01
CA THR A 192 3.80 10.67 0.21
C THR A 192 4.26 9.92 -1.03
N ILE A 193 4.11 10.51 -2.22
CA ILE A 193 4.62 10.00 -3.49
C ILE A 193 5.29 11.12 -4.29
N ARG A 194 6.09 10.74 -5.30
CA ARG A 194 6.70 11.66 -6.25
C ARG A 194 6.82 11.04 -7.64
N PHE A 195 6.59 11.87 -8.65
CA PHE A 195 6.79 11.53 -10.06
C PHE A 195 8.14 12.08 -10.54
N HIS A 196 8.81 11.33 -11.41
CA HIS A 196 10.13 11.64 -11.94
C HIS A 196 10.14 11.44 -13.45
N LEU A 197 10.81 12.35 -14.14
CA LEU A 197 11.19 12.16 -15.53
C LEU A 197 12.30 11.10 -15.60
N GLN A 198 12.18 10.14 -16.52
CA GLN A 198 13.22 9.13 -16.78
C GLN A 198 13.82 9.30 -18.18
N GLY A 199 15.06 8.82 -18.33
CA GLY A 199 15.81 8.85 -19.59
C GLY A 199 16.00 10.25 -20.17
N SER A 200 15.95 10.35 -21.50
CA SER A 200 16.03 11.61 -22.26
C SER A 200 14.78 12.49 -22.13
N GLY A 201 13.78 12.09 -21.33
CA GLY A 201 12.52 12.79 -21.18
C GLY A 201 11.38 12.18 -21.99
N THR A 202 11.45 10.88 -22.23
CA THR A 202 10.47 10.09 -22.98
C THR A 202 9.59 9.23 -22.07
N ALA A 203 9.88 9.19 -20.77
CA ALA A 203 9.19 8.34 -19.83
C ALA A 203 9.01 9.01 -18.45
N ILE A 204 8.03 8.53 -17.73
CA ILE A 204 7.61 9.02 -16.42
C ILE A 204 7.60 7.85 -15.46
N SER A 205 8.23 8.00 -14.30
CA SER A 205 8.18 7.02 -13.21
C SER A 205 7.58 7.65 -11.96
N TRP A 206 7.11 6.81 -11.04
CA TRP A 206 6.67 7.26 -9.72
C TRP A 206 7.30 6.41 -8.64
N LYS A 207 7.47 6.99 -7.44
CA LYS A 207 7.95 6.28 -6.26
C LYS A 207 7.24 6.79 -5.00
N PRO A 208 6.99 5.90 -4.02
CA PRO A 208 6.67 6.34 -2.67
C PRO A 208 7.84 7.14 -2.09
N LEU A 209 7.52 8.22 -1.41
CA LEU A 209 8.46 8.89 -0.53
C LEU A 209 8.33 8.20 0.82
N ASN A 210 9.27 7.31 1.14
CA ASN A 210 9.35 6.74 2.48
C ASN A 210 9.33 7.91 3.48
N SER A 211 8.31 7.97 4.32
CA SER A 211 8.24 8.88 5.47
C SER A 211 9.22 8.40 6.55
N GLY A 212 10.49 8.27 6.18
CA GLY A 212 11.62 8.14 7.09
C GLY A 212 12.31 9.49 7.17
N TRP A 213 11.70 10.44 7.86
CA TRP A 213 12.39 11.68 8.20
C TRP A 213 13.26 11.42 9.43
N SER A 214 14.48 10.94 9.20
CA SER A 214 15.61 11.21 10.07
C SER A 214 16.17 12.59 9.69
N SER A 215 15.69 13.63 10.36
CA SER A 215 16.36 14.93 10.38
C SER A 215 17.66 14.79 11.18
N GLY A 216 18.75 14.43 10.52
CA GLY A 216 20.09 14.64 11.08
C GLY A 216 20.42 16.15 11.09
N PRO A 217 21.12 16.67 12.11
CA PRO A 217 21.44 18.08 12.18
C PRO A 217 22.45 18.43 11.08
N VAL A 218 22.19 19.54 10.37
CA VAL A 218 23.16 20.18 9.49
C VAL A 218 24.24 20.81 10.39
N ARG A 219 25.49 20.41 10.19
CA ARG A 219 26.65 21.17 10.66
C ARG A 219 27.00 22.25 9.66
#